data_AF-A0AAU6XVS4-F1
#
_entry.id   AF-A0AAU6XVS4-F1
#
_cell.length_a   1.000
_cell.length_b   1.000
_cell.length_c   1.000
_cell.angle_alpha   90.00
_cell.angle_beta   90.00
_cell.angle_gamma   90.00
#
_symmetry.space_group_name_H-M   'P 1'
#
loop_
_entity.id
_entity.type
_entity.pdbx_description
1 polymer ?
#
loop_
_entity_poly.entity_id
_entity_poly.type
_entity_poly.pdbx_seq_one_letter_code
_entity_poly.pdbx_strand_id
1 'polypeptide(L)'
;MLSLTAGDAERPGLLGYIKGLRFIRIEAFDTDAAVTATELLRFGHSWAAVHAARPSPVHPAGRYLLTLTPKAYAGTGVQAVHPDQ
;
A
#
# COMPACT_ATOMS: atom_id res chain seq x y z
N MET A 1 8.71 7.56 -9.18
CA MET A 1 7.75 8.20 -8.24
C MET A 1 6.49 7.33 -8.23
N LEU A 2 6.14 6.71 -7.10
CA LEU A 2 4.98 5.80 -6.97
C LEU A 2 3.72 6.59 -6.59
N SER A 3 3.22 7.42 -7.50
CA SER A 3 1.96 8.16 -7.30
C SER A 3 0.97 7.79 -8.39
N LEU A 4 -0.28 7.48 -8.00
CA LEU A 4 -1.36 7.21 -8.94
C LEU A 4 -1.62 8.42 -9.85
N THR A 5 -1.43 9.64 -9.32
CA THR A 5 -1.53 10.89 -10.09
C THR A 5 -0.42 11.03 -11.13
N ALA A 6 0.81 10.61 -10.79
CA ALA A 6 1.91 10.60 -11.76
C ALA A 6 1.65 9.57 -12.87
N GLY A 7 1.13 8.38 -12.51
CA GLY A 7 0.73 7.37 -13.49
C GLY A 7 -0.40 7.82 -14.42
N ASP A 8 -1.34 8.64 -13.94
CA ASP A 8 -2.40 9.21 -14.77
C ASP A 8 -1.87 10.30 -15.73
N ALA A 9 -0.82 11.04 -15.33
CA ALA A 9 -0.15 11.98 -16.23
C ALA A 9 0.59 11.27 -17.38
N GLU A 10 1.21 10.11 -17.12
CA GLU A 10 1.85 9.28 -18.14
C GLU A 10 0.84 8.50 -18.99
N ARG A 11 -0.32 8.13 -18.41
CA ARG A 11 -1.41 7.43 -19.09
C ARG A 11 -2.77 8.05 -18.73
N PRO A 12 -3.20 9.07 -19.48
CA PRO A 12 -4.46 9.77 -19.22
C PRO A 12 -5.66 8.82 -19.13
N GLY A 13 -6.44 8.95 -18.05
CA GLY A 13 -7.65 8.16 -17.83
C GLY A 13 -7.44 6.89 -16.99
N LEU A 14 -6.19 6.58 -16.61
CA LEU A 14 -5.88 5.49 -15.67
C LEU A 14 -6.60 5.69 -14.33
N LEU A 15 -6.60 6.90 -13.79
CA LEU A 15 -7.27 7.20 -12.53
C LEU A 15 -8.79 7.04 -12.65
N GLY A 16 -9.37 7.47 -13.76
CA GLY A 16 -10.80 7.31 -14.05
C GLY A 16 -11.20 5.85 -14.16
N TYR A 17 -10.39 5.04 -14.84
CA TYR A 17 -10.58 3.60 -14.95
C TYR A 17 -10.52 2.91 -13.58
N ILE A 18 -9.51 3.19 -12.76
CA ILE A 18 -9.37 2.60 -11.42
C ILE A 18 -10.54 3.02 -10.52
N LYS A 19 -10.97 4.28 -10.56
CA LYS A 19 -12.15 4.76 -9.81
C LYS A 19 -13.45 4.07 -10.23
N GLY A 20 -13.53 3.56 -11.47
CA GLY A 20 -14.66 2.78 -11.95
C GLY A 20 -14.73 1.35 -11.40
N LEU A 21 -13.65 0.84 -10.82
CA LEU A 21 -13.59 -0.51 -10.24
C LEU A 21 -14.32 -0.55 -8.91
N ARG A 22 -15.50 -1.16 -8.88
CA ARG A 22 -16.35 -1.23 -7.66
C ARG A 22 -15.78 -2.08 -6.53
N PHE A 23 -14.74 -2.87 -6.82
CA PHE A 23 -14.12 -3.80 -5.87
C PHE A 23 -12.79 -3.27 -5.30
N ILE A 24 -12.33 -2.09 -5.74
CA ILE A 24 -11.11 -1.46 -5.22
C ILE A 24 -11.47 -0.13 -4.56
N ARG A 25 -11.02 0.05 -3.31
CA ARG A 25 -11.06 1.36 -2.63
C ARG A 25 -9.66 1.95 -2.67
N ILE A 26 -9.53 3.14 -3.24
CA ILE A 26 -8.30 3.93 -3.16
C ILE A 26 -8.31 4.64 -1.81
N GLU A 27 -7.29 4.41 -0.99
CA GLU A 27 -7.09 5.14 0.26
C GLU A 27 -6.06 6.24 0.07
N ALA A 28 -6.36 7.40 0.67
CA ALA A 28 -5.45 8.53 0.65
C ALA A 28 -4.25 8.22 1.53
N PHE A 29 -3.10 8.68 1.06
CA PHE A 29 -1.87 8.61 1.82
C PHE A 29 -1.79 9.86 2.73
N ASP A 30 -2.11 9.70 4.02
CA ASP A 30 -2.27 10.81 4.97
C ASP A 30 -1.01 11.05 5.85
N THR A 31 -1.12 11.99 6.79
CA THR A 31 0.00 12.41 7.65
C THR A 31 0.45 11.31 8.60
N ASP A 32 -0.47 10.48 9.12
CA ASP A 32 -0.11 9.34 9.99
C ASP A 32 0.63 8.27 9.19
N ALA A 33 0.21 8.07 7.93
CA ALA A 33 0.93 7.27 6.98
C ALA A 33 2.33 7.82 6.71
N ALA A 34 2.48 9.15 6.61
CA ALA A 34 3.76 9.83 6.39
C ALA A 34 4.72 9.70 7.59
N VAL A 35 4.21 9.81 8.82
CA VAL A 35 5.02 9.63 10.04
C VAL A 35 5.52 8.18 10.13
N THR A 36 4.65 7.21 9.87
CA THR A 36 5.02 5.78 9.81
C THR A 36 6.06 5.49 8.72
N ALA A 37 6.02 6.22 7.60
CA ALA A 37 7.02 6.15 6.54
C ALA A 37 8.43 6.43 7.04
N THR A 38 8.58 7.48 7.86
CA THR A 38 9.86 7.95 8.37
C THR A 38 10.57 6.93 9.26
N GLU A 39 9.83 6.17 10.04
CA GLU A 39 10.39 5.10 10.88
C GLU A 39 10.83 3.88 10.06
N LEU A 40 10.14 3.62 8.94
CA LEU A 40 10.35 2.43 8.09
C LEU A 40 11.28 2.67 6.88
N LEU A 41 11.59 3.93 6.56
CA LEU A 41 12.54 4.33 5.50
C LEU A 41 13.93 3.71 5.69
N ARG A 42 14.29 3.32 6.92
CA ARG A 42 15.56 2.62 7.23
C ARG A 42 15.67 1.20 6.65
N PHE A 43 14.57 0.58 6.21
CA PHE A 43 14.54 -0.85 5.86
C PHE A 43 14.40 -1.16 4.37
N GLY A 44 14.35 -0.16 3.48
CA GLY A 44 14.34 -0.38 2.02
C GLY A 44 13.06 -1.04 1.46
N HIS A 45 11.98 -1.11 2.25
CA HIS A 45 10.68 -1.65 1.83
C HIS A 45 9.75 -0.56 1.27
N SER A 46 8.70 -0.96 0.53
CA SER A 46 7.61 -0.04 0.17
C SER A 46 6.83 0.31 1.44
N TRP A 47 7.30 1.36 2.10
CA TRP A 47 6.86 1.84 3.41
C TRP A 47 5.34 2.14 3.45
N ALA A 48 4.76 2.60 2.33
CA ALA A 48 3.33 2.89 2.21
C ALA A 48 2.48 1.61 2.27
N ALA A 49 2.99 0.52 1.70
CA ALA A 49 2.35 -0.79 1.73
C ALA A 49 2.35 -1.40 3.13
N VAL A 50 3.43 -1.18 3.90
CA VAL A 50 3.53 -1.64 5.29
C VAL A 50 2.56 -0.86 6.19
N HIS A 51 2.50 0.47 6.05
CA HIS A 51 1.58 1.28 6.86
C HIS A 51 0.11 0.86 6.64
N ALA A 52 -0.33 0.75 5.38
CA ALA A 52 -1.72 0.41 5.04
C ALA A 52 -2.13 -1.00 5.50
N ALA A 53 -1.16 -1.90 5.69
CA ALA A 53 -1.40 -3.30 6.06
C ALA A 53 -1.25 -3.58 7.57
N ARG A 54 -0.68 -2.65 8.35
CA ARG A 54 -0.49 -2.85 9.79
C ARG A 54 -1.80 -2.78 10.57
N PRO A 55 -1.87 -3.45 11.74
CA PRO A 55 -2.95 -3.26 12.69
C PRO A 55 -3.18 -1.78 13.04
N SER A 56 -4.44 -1.37 13.03
CA SER A 56 -4.90 -0.02 13.38
C SER A 56 -6.22 -0.08 14.15
N PRO A 57 -6.67 1.02 14.79
CA PRO A 57 -7.98 1.04 15.45
C PRO A 57 -9.14 0.68 14.51
N VAL A 58 -9.02 1.00 13.22
CA VAL A 58 -10.01 0.67 12.19
C VAL A 58 -9.87 -0.78 11.70
N HIS A 59 -8.65 -1.34 11.75
CA HIS A 59 -8.36 -2.72 11.34
C HIS A 59 -7.49 -3.40 12.41
N PRO A 60 -8.07 -3.92 13.50
CA PRO A 60 -7.31 -4.42 14.65
C PRO A 60 -6.39 -5.61 14.32
N ALA A 61 -6.73 -6.37 13.28
CA ALA A 61 -5.91 -7.48 12.78
C ALA A 61 -4.93 -7.07 11.67
N GLY A 62 -4.94 -5.81 11.25
CA GLY A 62 -4.27 -5.35 10.03
C GLY A 62 -5.00 -5.79 8.76
N ARG A 63 -4.34 -5.65 7.62
CA ARG A 63 -4.83 -6.08 6.31
C ARG A 63 -3.78 -6.93 5.60
N TYR A 64 -4.21 -7.74 4.65
CA TYR A 64 -3.30 -8.46 3.77
C TYR A 64 -2.64 -7.51 2.77
N LEU A 65 -1.32 -7.64 2.64
CA LEU A 65 -0.56 -7.00 1.58
C LEU A 65 -0.38 -7.98 0.42
N LEU A 66 -1.11 -7.76 -0.66
CA LEU A 66 -0.90 -8.48 -1.93
C LEU A 66 0.38 -7.97 -2.60
N THR A 67 1.34 -8.87 -2.85
CA THR A 67 2.63 -8.54 -3.47
C THR A 67 3.23 -9.75 -4.18
N LEU A 68 3.96 -9.51 -5.28
CA LEU A 68 4.72 -10.55 -5.97
C LEU A 68 5.98 -10.99 -5.19
N THR A 69 6.38 -10.23 -4.17
CA THR A 69 7.59 -10.49 -3.37
C THR A 69 7.29 -10.55 -1.86
N PRO A 70 6.44 -11.47 -1.38
CA PRO A 70 6.00 -11.49 0.02
C PRO A 70 7.16 -11.64 1.01
N LYS A 71 8.22 -12.37 0.63
CA LYS A 71 9.44 -12.51 1.45
C LYS A 71 10.13 -11.18 1.75
N ALA A 72 10.01 -10.19 0.87
CA ALA A 72 10.57 -8.86 1.09
C ALA A 72 9.89 -8.11 2.24
N TYR A 73 8.75 -8.58 2.76
CA TYR A 73 8.04 -7.94 3.87
C TYR A 73 8.14 -8.72 5.18
N ALA A 74 8.99 -9.75 5.24
CA ALA A 74 9.23 -10.50 6.47
C ALA A 74 9.76 -9.58 7.59
N GLY A 75 9.23 -9.74 8.80
CA GLY A 75 9.64 -8.92 9.96
C GLY A 75 9.05 -7.52 10.02
N THR A 76 8.24 -7.11 9.04
CA THR A 76 7.59 -5.78 9.04
C THR A 76 6.30 -5.71 9.87
N GLY A 77 5.80 -6.87 10.32
CA GLY A 77 4.55 -6.98 11.09
C GLY A 77 3.28 -6.98 10.24
N VAL A 78 3.40 -7.09 8.92
CA VAL A 78 2.26 -7.20 8.00
C VAL A 78 2.14 -8.61 7.42
N GLN A 79 0.92 -9.00 7.06
CA GLN A 79 0.65 -10.27 6.39
C GLN A 79 0.75 -10.10 4.88
N ALA A 80 1.94 -10.33 4.32
CA ALA A 80 2.15 -10.27 2.87
C ALA A 80 1.88 -11.62 2.20
N VAL A 81 1.10 -11.62 1.12
CA VAL A 81 0.68 -12.83 0.39
C VAL A 81 0.90 -12.66 -1.12
N HIS A 82 1.24 -13.77 -1.78
CA HIS A 82 1.26 -13.79 -3.25
C HIS A 82 -0.18 -13.86 -3.79
N PRO A 83 -0.52 -13.17 -4.89
CA PRO A 83 -1.87 -13.21 -5.46
C PRO A 83 -2.37 -14.61 -5.87
N ASP A 84 -1.44 -15.53 -6.11
CA ASP A 84 -1.73 -16.91 -6.57
C ASP A 84 -1.81 -17.94 -5.43
N GLN A 85 -1.80 -17.49 -4.17
CA GLN A 85 -1.95 -18.35 -2.99
C GLN A 85 -3.39 -18.38 -2.45
#